data_AF-A0A835YGN2-F1
#
_entry.id   AF-A0A835YGN2-F1
#
_cell.length_a   1.000
_cell.length_b   1.000
_cell.length_c   1.000
_cell.angle_alpha   90.00
_cell.angle_beta   90.00
_cell.angle_gamma   90.00
#
_symmetry.space_group_name_H-M   'P 1'
#
loop_
_entity.id
_entity.type
_entity.pdbx_description
1 polymer ?
#
loop_
_entity_poly.entity_id
_entity_poly.type
_entity_poly.pdbx_seq_one_letter_code
_entity_poly.pdbx_strand_id
1 'polypeptide(L)'
;MVDHDNARVVRMYEYGKGPKGEVTAPPTAAPTAAPFAQPVEVPEAQNCFNAMQMPELEWTRGDDGSFSADLVMGAVSLTTANGKMRTRAYNGMIPGPVIRMKACNTYKLTVHNDLAAWPAGNNGNGAINGMMGPTMTNMHTHGLHISGEAPSDDVFTVIDAGDAFEYTYTLPCDHVSSTAW
;
A
#
# COMPACT_ATOMS: atom_id res chain seq x y z
N MET A 1 0.33 46.40 20.35
CA MET A 1 0.54 45.39 21.40
C MET A 1 -0.22 44.14 21.01
N VAL A 2 0.45 43.26 20.27
CA VAL A 2 0.18 41.82 20.21
C VAL A 2 1.59 41.22 20.15
N ASP A 3 1.98 40.58 21.23
CA ASP A 3 3.33 40.05 21.45
C ASP A 3 3.42 38.64 20.86
N HIS A 4 4.34 38.49 19.91
CA HIS A 4 4.84 37.22 19.40
C HIS A 4 6.07 36.88 20.25
N ASP A 5 5.93 35.95 21.20
CA ASP A 5 7.00 35.03 21.62
C ASP A 5 6.57 34.20 22.83
N ASN A 6 6.39 32.89 22.62
CA ASN A 6 7.02 31.90 23.49
C ASN A 6 6.82 30.48 22.93
N ALA A 7 7.88 30.02 22.28
CA ALA A 7 8.10 28.63 21.97
C ALA A 7 7.96 27.78 23.24
N ARG A 8 7.00 26.84 23.24
CA ARG A 8 6.95 25.79 24.25
C ARG A 8 8.06 24.79 23.94
N VAL A 9 9.18 24.97 24.62
CA VAL A 9 10.27 24.01 24.78
C VAL A 9 9.66 22.68 25.25
N VAL A 10 9.64 21.67 24.38
CA VAL A 10 9.38 20.29 24.77
C VAL A 10 10.59 19.84 25.58
N ARG A 11 10.39 19.64 26.89
CA ARG A 11 11.42 19.13 27.79
C ARG A 11 11.81 17.71 27.35
N MET A 12 13.06 17.56 26.94
CA MET A 12 13.74 16.27 26.87
C MET A 12 13.72 15.64 28.27
N TYR A 13 13.18 14.42 28.39
CA TYR A 13 13.20 13.68 29.65
C TYR A 13 14.64 13.27 29.98
N GLU A 14 15.17 13.74 31.11
CA GLU A 14 16.40 13.22 31.71
C GLU A 14 16.14 11.82 32.27
N TYR A 15 16.92 10.84 31.82
CA TYR A 15 16.87 9.48 32.35
C TYR A 15 17.70 9.41 33.65
N GLY A 16 17.03 9.51 34.80
CA GLY A 16 17.64 9.24 36.09
C GLY A 16 18.03 7.77 36.24
N LYS A 17 19.27 7.49 36.63
CA LYS A 17 19.73 6.14 37.00
C LYS A 17 19.07 5.69 38.31
N GLY A 18 17.95 4.97 38.21
CA GLY A 18 17.35 4.21 39.32
C GLY A 18 18.10 2.90 39.61
N PRO A 19 17.92 2.30 40.80
CA PRO A 19 18.71 1.14 41.25
C PRO A 19 18.38 -0.13 40.46
N LYS A 20 19.40 -0.95 40.19
CA LYS A 20 19.26 -2.25 39.53
C LYS A 20 18.62 -3.27 40.49
N GLY A 21 17.29 -3.37 40.46
CA GLY A 21 16.56 -4.52 40.98
C GLY A 21 16.49 -5.62 39.92
N GLU A 22 16.83 -6.85 40.30
CA GLU A 22 16.72 -8.03 39.44
C GLU A 22 15.24 -8.42 39.31
N VAL A 23 14.63 -8.15 38.15
CA VAL A 23 13.23 -8.51 37.88
C VAL A 23 13.20 -9.89 37.23
N THR A 24 12.99 -10.93 38.03
CA THR A 24 12.67 -12.27 37.50
C THR A 24 11.19 -12.32 37.14
N ALA A 25 10.84 -11.90 35.91
CA ALA A 25 9.51 -12.15 35.35
C ALA A 25 9.43 -13.63 34.91
N PRO A 26 8.34 -14.35 35.22
CA PRO A 26 8.13 -15.70 34.69
C PRO A 26 8.05 -15.67 33.16
N PRO A 27 8.49 -16.73 32.46
CA PRO A 27 8.45 -16.75 31.00
C PRO A 27 7.01 -16.58 30.51
N THR A 28 6.76 -15.47 29.81
CA THR A 28 5.50 -15.26 29.08
C THR A 28 5.33 -16.42 28.11
N ALA A 29 4.21 -17.15 28.23
CA ALA A 29 3.88 -18.22 27.29
C ALA A 29 3.90 -17.66 25.86
N ALA A 30 4.55 -18.39 24.94
CA ALA A 30 4.53 -18.04 23.53
C ALA A 30 3.06 -17.93 23.06
N PRO A 31 2.69 -16.90 22.28
CA PRO A 31 1.34 -16.80 21.76
C PRO A 31 1.03 -18.04 20.93
N THR A 32 -0.05 -18.73 21.27
CA THR A 32 -0.60 -19.80 20.45
C THR A 32 -0.95 -19.20 19.09
N ALA A 33 -0.26 -19.64 18.04
CA ALA A 33 -0.59 -19.22 16.68
C ALA A 33 -2.05 -19.57 16.40
N ALA A 34 -2.89 -18.56 16.20
CA ALA A 34 -4.22 -18.78 15.65
C ALA A 34 -4.06 -19.46 14.27
N PRO A 35 -4.90 -20.46 13.94
CA PRO A 35 -4.81 -21.11 12.65
C PRO A 35 -5.00 -20.07 11.55
N PHE A 36 -4.09 -20.06 10.58
CA PHE A 36 -4.25 -19.26 9.37
C PHE A 36 -5.62 -19.58 8.77
N ALA A 37 -6.34 -18.53 8.32
CA ALA A 37 -7.57 -18.71 7.56
C ALA A 37 -7.35 -19.73 6.44
N GLN A 38 -8.39 -20.55 6.18
CA GLN A 38 -8.34 -21.65 5.22
C GLN A 38 -7.75 -21.19 3.87
N PRO A 39 -6.96 -22.03 3.17
CA PRO A 39 -6.38 -21.62 1.90
C PRO A 39 -7.48 -21.32 0.90
N VAL A 40 -7.71 -20.04 0.59
CA VAL A 40 -8.36 -19.68 -0.67
C VAL A 40 -7.41 -20.12 -1.76
N GLU A 41 -7.93 -20.82 -2.77
CA GLU A 41 -7.15 -21.17 -3.95
C GLU A 41 -6.68 -19.87 -4.60
N VAL A 42 -5.38 -19.57 -4.44
CA VAL A 42 -4.79 -18.37 -4.98
C VAL A 42 -4.36 -18.62 -6.42
N PRO A 43 -4.75 -17.75 -7.37
CA PRO A 43 -4.36 -17.92 -8.76
C PRO A 43 -2.83 -17.88 -8.90
N GLU A 44 -2.31 -18.58 -9.90
CA GLU A 44 -0.91 -18.46 -10.26
C GLU A 44 -0.65 -17.11 -10.93
N ALA A 45 0.42 -16.44 -10.52
CA ALA A 45 0.80 -15.15 -11.07
C ALA A 45 1.22 -15.33 -12.54
N GLN A 46 0.69 -14.47 -13.42
CA GLN A 46 1.19 -14.39 -14.78
C GLN A 46 2.54 -13.65 -14.76
N ASN A 47 3.58 -14.36 -15.17
CA ASN A 47 4.95 -13.88 -15.24
C ASN A 47 5.33 -13.54 -16.68
N CYS A 48 5.38 -12.24 -16.98
CA CYS A 48 5.66 -11.74 -18.33
C CYS A 48 7.16 -11.72 -18.69
N PHE A 49 8.06 -12.26 -17.85
CA PHE A 49 9.51 -12.23 -18.11
C PHE A 49 9.94 -12.90 -19.43
N ASN A 50 9.10 -13.75 -20.02
CA ASN A 50 9.34 -14.38 -21.33
C ASN A 50 8.43 -13.85 -22.46
N ALA A 51 7.49 -12.94 -22.17
CA ALA A 51 6.62 -12.33 -23.16
C ALA A 51 7.12 -10.92 -23.47
N MET A 52 7.42 -10.66 -24.74
CA MET A 52 7.93 -9.36 -25.25
C MET A 52 6.96 -8.18 -25.07
N GLN A 53 5.89 -8.35 -24.30
CA GLN A 53 4.81 -7.38 -24.15
C GLN A 53 4.22 -7.46 -22.75
N MET A 54 4.60 -6.52 -21.89
CA MET A 54 3.89 -6.24 -20.65
C MET A 54 2.53 -5.64 -21.03
N PRO A 55 1.40 -6.18 -20.55
CA PRO A 55 0.11 -5.58 -20.82
C PRO A 55 0.05 -4.18 -20.20
N GLU A 56 -0.55 -3.25 -20.95
CA GLU A 56 -0.84 -1.92 -20.45
C GLU A 56 -2.18 -1.94 -19.71
N LEU A 57 -2.33 -1.07 -18.72
CA LEU A 57 -3.62 -0.81 -18.10
C LEU A 57 -4.52 -0.11 -19.13
N GLU A 58 -5.68 -0.69 -19.38
CA GLU A 58 -6.65 -0.16 -20.33
C GLU A 58 -7.47 0.97 -19.70
N TRP A 59 -7.44 2.15 -20.32
CA TRP A 59 -8.21 3.31 -19.88
C TRP A 59 -9.54 3.41 -20.62
N THR A 60 -10.62 3.61 -19.88
CA THR A 60 -11.93 4.00 -20.44
C THR A 60 -12.06 5.51 -20.42
N ARG A 61 -12.31 6.15 -21.56
CA ARG A 61 -12.54 7.60 -21.61
C ARG A 61 -13.99 7.92 -21.27
N GLY A 62 -14.20 8.74 -20.24
CA GLY A 62 -15.51 9.25 -19.84
C GLY A 62 -15.97 10.46 -20.66
N ASP A 63 -17.27 10.76 -20.58
CA ASP A 63 -17.88 11.92 -21.24
C ASP A 63 -17.37 13.27 -20.68
N ASP A 64 -16.92 13.28 -19.42
CA ASP A 64 -16.29 14.42 -18.76
C ASP A 64 -14.84 14.67 -19.22
N GLY A 65 -14.33 13.83 -20.13
CA GLY A 65 -12.97 13.90 -20.65
C GLY A 65 -11.91 13.25 -19.74
N SER A 66 -12.30 12.70 -18.59
CA SER A 66 -11.40 11.91 -17.73
C SER A 66 -11.19 10.48 -18.28
N PHE A 67 -10.17 9.81 -17.77
CA PHE A 67 -9.87 8.41 -18.10
C PHE A 67 -10.00 7.56 -16.83
N SER A 68 -10.81 6.51 -16.85
CA SER A 68 -11.03 5.64 -15.70
C SER A 68 -10.50 4.22 -15.93
N ALA A 69 -9.96 3.59 -14.89
CA ALA A 69 -9.54 2.20 -14.91
C ALA A 69 -9.58 1.58 -13.51
N ASP A 70 -9.62 0.25 -13.46
CA ASP A 70 -9.56 -0.55 -12.23
C ASP A 70 -8.24 -1.30 -12.11
N LEU A 71 -7.66 -1.28 -10.92
CA LEU A 71 -6.44 -2.00 -10.56
C LEU A 71 -6.70 -2.83 -9.32
N VAL A 72 -6.47 -4.14 -9.39
CA VAL A 72 -6.82 -5.07 -8.32
C VAL A 72 -5.56 -5.60 -7.64
N MET A 73 -5.40 -5.30 -6.35
CA MET A 73 -4.37 -5.88 -5.49
C MET A 73 -4.90 -7.20 -4.91
N GLY A 74 -4.25 -8.31 -5.25
CA GLY A 74 -4.67 -9.64 -4.80
C GLY A 74 -3.50 -10.55 -4.42
N ALA A 75 -3.82 -11.63 -3.70
CA ALA A 75 -2.86 -12.68 -3.40
C ALA A 75 -2.70 -13.65 -4.58
N VAL A 76 -1.45 -13.98 -4.93
CA VAL A 76 -1.11 -14.90 -6.02
C VAL A 76 -0.06 -15.91 -5.57
N SER A 77 -0.01 -17.06 -6.24
CA SER A 77 1.12 -17.99 -6.18
C SER A 77 2.15 -17.66 -7.25
N LEU A 78 3.40 -17.42 -6.88
CA LEU A 78 4.51 -17.31 -7.83
C LEU A 78 5.38 -18.57 -7.75
N THR A 79 5.48 -19.29 -8.87
CA THR A 79 6.39 -20.43 -9.03
C THR A 79 7.67 -19.97 -9.70
N THR A 80 8.81 -20.25 -9.06
CA THR A 80 10.15 -19.97 -9.59
C THR A 80 10.97 -21.26 -9.63
N ALA A 81 12.14 -21.24 -10.26
CA ALA A 81 13.08 -22.36 -10.22
C ALA A 81 13.49 -22.75 -8.78
N ASN A 82 13.36 -21.83 -7.83
CA ASN A 82 13.78 -22.02 -6.43
C ASN A 82 12.62 -22.37 -5.48
N GLY A 83 11.40 -22.52 -6.01
CA GLY A 83 10.23 -22.90 -5.22
C GLY A 83 9.00 -22.02 -5.49
N LYS A 84 7.93 -22.34 -4.75
CA LYS A 84 6.63 -21.66 -4.82
C LYS A 84 6.49 -20.73 -3.63
N MET A 85 6.10 -19.48 -3.88
CA MET A 85 5.80 -18.50 -2.84
C MET A 85 4.41 -17.93 -3.03
N ARG A 86 3.71 -17.64 -1.93
CA ARG A 86 2.49 -16.84 -1.94
C ARG A 86 2.89 -15.37 -1.78
N THR A 87 2.49 -14.53 -2.72
CA THR A 87 2.84 -13.12 -2.78
C THR A 87 1.62 -12.28 -3.20
N ARG A 88 1.80 -10.99 -3.42
CA ARG A 88 0.78 -10.06 -3.88
C ARG A 88 1.13 -9.53 -5.26
N ALA A 89 0.10 -9.25 -6.04
CA ALA A 89 0.24 -8.75 -7.40
C ALA A 89 -0.92 -7.83 -7.77
N TYR A 90 -0.63 -6.86 -8.64
CA TYR A 90 -1.66 -6.08 -9.31
C TYR A 90 -2.15 -6.84 -10.55
N ASN A 91 -3.47 -7.00 -10.67
CA ASN A 91 -4.16 -7.73 -11.74
C ASN A 91 -3.62 -9.16 -11.94
N GLY A 92 -3.12 -9.79 -10.87
CA GLY A 92 -2.57 -11.15 -10.92
C GLY A 92 -1.21 -11.27 -11.63
N MET A 93 -0.53 -10.16 -11.93
CA MET A 93 0.70 -10.16 -12.73
C MET A 93 1.93 -9.69 -11.95
N ILE A 94 3.08 -10.30 -12.25
CA ILE A 94 4.38 -9.87 -11.70
C ILE A 94 5.39 -9.70 -12.85
N PRO A 95 5.83 -8.45 -13.14
CA PRO A 95 5.31 -7.17 -12.61
C PRO A 95 3.84 -6.90 -12.97
N GLY A 96 3.20 -5.94 -12.29
CA GLY A 96 1.85 -5.48 -12.63
C GLY A 96 1.75 -4.82 -14.02
N PRO A 97 0.53 -4.44 -14.46
CA PRO A 97 0.34 -3.80 -15.77
C PRO A 97 1.08 -2.46 -15.85
N VAL A 98 1.54 -2.09 -17.04
CA VAL A 98 2.15 -0.78 -17.28
C VAL A 98 1.06 0.29 -17.34
N ILE A 99 1.16 1.31 -16.49
CA ILE A 99 0.22 2.44 -16.49
C ILE A 99 0.76 3.53 -17.42
N ARG A 100 0.11 3.72 -18.58
CA ARG A 100 0.49 4.77 -19.54
C ARG A 100 -0.43 5.98 -19.40
N MET A 101 0.15 7.15 -19.16
CA MET A 101 -0.57 8.41 -19.00
C MET A 101 0.03 9.49 -19.89
N LYS A 102 -0.76 10.52 -20.21
CA LYS A 102 -0.37 11.67 -21.03
C LYS A 102 -0.69 12.95 -20.28
N ALA A 103 0.22 13.92 -20.35
CA ALA A 103 0.04 15.28 -19.86
C ALA A 103 -1.27 15.92 -20.35
N CYS A 104 -1.77 16.92 -19.62
CA CYS A 104 -3.06 17.60 -19.84
C CYS A 104 -4.31 16.71 -19.67
N ASN A 105 -4.23 15.58 -18.99
CA ASN A 105 -5.39 14.71 -18.75
C ASN A 105 -5.61 14.46 -17.26
N THR A 106 -6.83 14.05 -16.93
CA THR A 106 -7.20 13.59 -15.60
C THR A 106 -7.53 12.10 -15.65
N TYR A 107 -6.96 11.34 -14.72
CA TYR A 107 -7.10 9.91 -14.60
C TYR A 107 -7.76 9.55 -13.26
N LYS A 108 -8.77 8.69 -13.29
CA LYS A 108 -9.47 8.14 -12.12
C LYS A 108 -9.13 6.67 -12.01
N LEU A 109 -8.26 6.30 -11.07
CA LEU A 109 -7.79 4.93 -10.89
C LEU A 109 -8.42 4.34 -9.64
N THR A 110 -9.32 3.38 -9.79
CA THR A 110 -9.89 2.65 -8.66
C THR A 110 -9.00 1.49 -8.30
N VAL A 111 -8.39 1.54 -7.12
CA VAL A 111 -7.59 0.45 -6.58
C VAL A 111 -8.47 -0.39 -5.66
N HIS A 112 -8.69 -1.64 -6.03
CA HIS A 112 -9.42 -2.64 -5.24
C HIS A 112 -8.43 -3.47 -4.44
N ASN A 113 -8.62 -3.54 -3.12
CA ASN A 113 -7.80 -4.38 -2.25
C ASN A 113 -8.51 -5.71 -1.98
N ASP A 114 -8.35 -6.68 -2.88
CA ASP A 114 -8.95 -8.01 -2.78
C ASP A 114 -8.19 -8.96 -1.82
N LEU A 115 -7.34 -8.42 -0.94
CA LEU A 115 -6.73 -9.22 0.11
C LEU A 115 -7.78 -9.63 1.15
N ALA A 116 -7.70 -10.87 1.62
CA ALA A 116 -8.53 -11.32 2.73
C ALA A 116 -8.15 -10.57 4.03
N ALA A 117 -9.14 -10.32 4.88
CA ALA A 117 -8.93 -9.71 6.19
C ALA A 117 -7.89 -10.48 7.01
N TRP A 118 -7.07 -9.74 7.76
CA TRP A 118 -6.04 -10.33 8.61
C TRP A 118 -6.67 -11.12 9.79
N PRO A 119 -6.26 -12.38 10.04
CA PRO A 119 -6.92 -13.26 11.01
C PRO A 119 -6.79 -12.84 12.48
N ALA A 120 -5.91 -11.90 12.83
CA ALA A 120 -5.75 -11.47 14.23
C ALA A 120 -6.86 -10.54 14.73
N GLY A 121 -7.86 -10.20 13.89
CA GLY A 121 -8.76 -9.08 14.14
C GLY A 121 -7.98 -7.75 14.16
N ASN A 122 -8.68 -6.61 14.10
CA ASN A 122 -8.08 -5.26 14.16
C ASN A 122 -7.01 -4.87 13.11
N ASN A 123 -6.94 -5.56 11.97
CA ASN A 123 -5.88 -5.36 10.97
C ASN A 123 -4.46 -5.48 11.55
N GLY A 124 -4.24 -6.26 12.61
CA GLY A 124 -2.92 -6.42 13.24
C GLY A 124 -2.50 -5.26 14.17
N ASN A 125 -3.32 -4.22 14.32
CA ASN A 125 -3.04 -3.03 15.16
C ASN A 125 -3.15 -3.27 16.68
N GLY A 126 -2.87 -4.48 17.18
CA GLY A 126 -3.12 -4.89 18.56
C GLY A 126 -1.95 -4.76 19.54
N ALA A 127 -0.71 -4.61 19.04
CA ALA A 127 0.48 -4.62 19.90
C ALA A 127 1.49 -3.55 19.50
N ILE A 128 2.10 -2.90 20.49
CA ILE A 128 3.29 -2.08 20.29
C ILE A 128 4.41 -3.00 19.75
N ASN A 129 5.08 -2.58 18.67
CA ASN A 129 6.02 -3.40 17.90
C ASN A 129 5.39 -4.65 17.24
N GLY A 130 4.06 -4.65 17.09
CA GLY A 130 3.32 -5.64 16.32
C GLY A 130 3.24 -5.30 14.82
N MET A 131 2.75 -6.26 14.04
CA MET A 131 2.52 -6.09 12.61
C MET A 131 1.28 -5.21 12.39
N MET A 132 1.48 -3.99 11.87
CA MET A 132 0.39 -3.03 11.64
C MET A 132 -0.13 -3.14 10.21
N GLY A 133 -1.44 -3.32 10.06
CA GLY A 133 -2.13 -3.27 8.77
C GLY A 133 -1.58 -4.20 7.68
N PRO A 134 -1.30 -5.49 7.93
CA PRO A 134 -0.64 -6.31 6.93
C PRO A 134 -1.46 -6.48 5.66
N THR A 135 -2.79 -6.36 5.73
CA THR A 135 -3.70 -6.49 4.58
C THR A 135 -4.28 -5.15 4.15
N MET A 136 -3.80 -4.04 4.72
CA MET A 136 -4.12 -2.69 4.29
C MET A 136 -3.12 -2.28 3.19
N THR A 137 -3.54 -1.40 2.29
CA THR A 137 -2.66 -0.89 1.22
C THR A 137 -2.98 0.56 0.88
N ASN A 138 -2.13 1.15 0.06
CA ASN A 138 -2.37 2.39 -0.66
C ASN A 138 -1.73 2.29 -2.06
N MET A 139 -1.82 3.37 -2.84
CA MET A 139 -1.08 3.56 -4.08
C MET A 139 -0.17 4.76 -3.90
N HIS A 140 1.07 4.65 -4.35
CA HIS A 140 2.02 5.75 -4.43
C HIS A 140 2.55 5.84 -5.85
N THR A 141 2.66 7.05 -6.40
CA THR A 141 3.17 7.27 -7.76
C THR A 141 4.59 7.86 -7.73
N HIS A 142 5.60 7.01 -7.61
CA HIS A 142 6.98 7.44 -7.43
C HIS A 142 7.55 8.09 -8.69
N GLY A 143 7.86 9.39 -8.56
CA GLY A 143 8.40 10.22 -9.64
C GLY A 143 7.33 10.95 -10.46
N LEU A 144 6.04 10.71 -10.19
CA LEU A 144 4.97 11.47 -10.82
C LEU A 144 4.76 12.78 -10.04
N HIS A 145 5.05 13.92 -10.67
CA HIS A 145 4.86 15.23 -10.04
C HIS A 145 3.38 15.68 -10.13
N ILE A 146 2.61 15.35 -9.10
CA ILE A 146 1.17 15.66 -8.94
C ILE A 146 0.87 16.10 -7.49
N SER A 147 -0.40 16.38 -7.17
CA SER A 147 -0.82 16.69 -5.79
C SER A 147 -0.56 15.50 -4.86
N GLY A 148 -0.05 15.78 -3.66
CA GLY A 148 0.06 14.80 -2.58
C GLY A 148 -1.13 14.79 -1.61
N GLU A 149 -2.18 15.56 -1.90
CA GLU A 149 -3.41 15.61 -1.11
C GLU A 149 -4.46 14.65 -1.67
N ALA A 150 -5.30 14.07 -0.81
CA ALA A 150 -6.39 13.20 -1.25
C ALA A 150 -7.33 13.94 -2.23
N PRO A 151 -7.84 13.25 -3.27
CA PRO A 151 -7.69 11.82 -3.56
C PRO A 151 -6.51 11.50 -4.52
N SER A 152 -5.45 12.32 -4.54
CA SER A 152 -4.27 12.09 -5.39
C SER A 152 -3.22 11.23 -4.64
N ASP A 153 -1.92 11.50 -4.76
CA ASP A 153 -0.81 10.74 -4.16
C ASP A 153 -0.68 10.99 -2.64
N ASP A 154 -1.78 10.85 -1.89
CA ASP A 154 -1.82 11.02 -0.45
C ASP A 154 -1.35 9.76 0.29
N VAL A 155 -0.17 9.89 0.90
CA VAL A 155 0.50 8.84 1.68
C VAL A 155 -0.27 8.38 2.91
N PHE A 156 -1.27 9.15 3.36
CA PHE A 156 -2.14 8.78 4.48
C PHE A 156 -3.40 8.02 4.06
N THR A 157 -3.63 7.86 2.74
CA THR A 157 -4.73 7.04 2.23
C THR A 157 -4.58 5.60 2.72
N VAL A 158 -5.70 5.02 3.13
CA VAL A 158 -5.79 3.65 3.61
C VAL A 158 -6.91 2.95 2.85
N ILE A 159 -6.57 1.82 2.22
CA ILE A 159 -7.52 0.90 1.60
C ILE A 159 -7.50 -0.38 2.43
N ASP A 160 -8.56 -0.61 3.19
CA ASP A 160 -8.73 -1.82 4.00
C ASP A 160 -8.92 -3.07 3.12
N ALA A 161 -8.77 -4.24 3.73
CA ALA A 161 -8.98 -5.51 3.06
C ALA A 161 -10.45 -5.66 2.62
N GLY A 162 -10.68 -5.88 1.33
CA GLY A 162 -12.00 -5.94 0.70
C GLY A 162 -12.57 -4.59 0.25
N ASP A 163 -11.89 -3.48 0.56
CA ASP A 163 -12.32 -2.14 0.18
C ASP A 163 -11.64 -1.67 -1.12
N ALA A 164 -12.13 -0.53 -1.65
CA ALA A 164 -11.56 0.12 -2.81
C ALA A 164 -11.47 1.64 -2.61
N PHE A 165 -10.54 2.29 -3.31
CA PHE A 165 -10.38 3.74 -3.32
C PHE A 165 -10.12 4.25 -4.74
N GLU A 166 -10.83 5.31 -5.14
CA GLU A 166 -10.63 5.99 -6.43
C GLU A 166 -9.64 7.14 -6.27
N TYR A 167 -8.45 6.97 -6.85
CA TYR A 167 -7.45 8.03 -6.95
C TYR A 167 -7.76 8.95 -8.12
N THR A 168 -7.58 10.26 -7.96
CA THR A 168 -7.65 11.24 -9.06
C THR A 168 -6.29 11.88 -9.32
N TYR A 169 -5.70 11.55 -10.47
CA TYR A 169 -4.43 12.11 -10.92
C TYR A 169 -4.66 13.11 -12.05
N THR A 170 -4.50 14.39 -11.76
CA THR A 170 -4.49 15.45 -12.79
C THR A 170 -3.05 15.76 -13.18
N LEU A 171 -2.67 15.40 -14.41
CA LEU A 171 -1.34 15.66 -14.93
C LEU A 171 -1.28 17.08 -15.52
N PRO A 172 -0.37 17.95 -15.04
CA PRO A 172 -0.12 19.26 -15.65
C PRO A 172 0.22 19.13 -17.13
N CYS A 173 -0.04 20.18 -17.91
CA CYS A 173 0.27 20.22 -19.33
C CYS A 173 1.78 20.29 -19.64
N ASP A 174 2.55 20.82 -18.71
CA ASP A 174 4.01 20.92 -18.73
C ASP A 174 4.69 19.76 -18.00
N HIS A 175 3.94 18.69 -17.67
CA HIS A 175 4.49 17.51 -17.04
C HIS A 175 5.52 16.83 -17.95
N VAL A 176 6.69 16.52 -17.40
CA VAL A 176 7.82 15.95 -18.15
C VAL A 176 7.62 14.46 -18.39
N SER A 177 7.89 14.02 -19.63
CA SER A 177 7.89 12.59 -19.95
C SER A 177 8.95 11.87 -19.13
N SER A 178 8.54 10.83 -18.41
CA SER A 178 9.44 10.01 -17.59
C SER A 178 8.88 8.62 -17.42
N THR A 179 9.73 7.69 -16.97
CA THR A 179 9.29 6.41 -16.42
C THR A 179 9.20 6.56 -14.90
N ALA A 180 8.00 6.38 -14.37
CA ALA A 180 7.66 6.40 -12.95
C ALA A 180 7.15 5.00 -12.54
N TRP A 181 6.99 4.73 -11.24
CA TRP A 181 6.51 3.44 -10.73
C TRP A 181 5.73 3.55 -9.42
#